data_AF-A0A3D4R0H8-F1
#
_entry.id   AF-A0A3D4R0H8-F1
#
_cell.length_a   1.000
_cell.length_b   1.000
_cell.length_c   1.000
_cell.angle_alpha   90.00
_cell.angle_beta   90.00
_cell.angle_gamma   90.00
#
_symmetry.space_group_name_H-M   'P 1'
#
loop_
_entity.id
_entity.type
_entity.pdbx_description
1 polymer ?
#
loop_
_entity_poly.entity_id
_entity_poly.type
_entity_poly.pdbx_seq_one_letter_code
_entity_poly.pdbx_strand_id
1 'polypeptide(L)'
;GHHAGEGNSAGFCVFNNVAVGAMHAMKKYGMKKILIADWDLHHGNGTQKTFYSDRRVLYFSTHQYPFYPGTGGLQETGEGQALGYTVNVPLR
;
A
#
# COMPACT_ATOMS: atom_id res chain seq x y z
N GLY A 1 -7.44 -7.71 2.41
CA GLY A 1 -7.38 -7.32 0.98
C GLY A 1 -5.99 -6.84 0.56
N HIS A 2 -5.26 -6.18 1.45
CA HIS A 2 -4.01 -5.46 1.16
C HIS A 2 -2.82 -6.29 0.63
N HIS A 3 -2.89 -7.63 0.66
CA HIS A 3 -1.85 -8.51 0.11
C HIS A 3 -2.08 -8.88 -1.36
N ALA A 4 -3.28 -8.65 -1.90
CA ALA A 4 -3.59 -8.93 -3.30
C ALA A 4 -2.87 -7.93 -4.22
N GLY A 5 -2.07 -8.44 -5.16
CA GLY A 5 -1.38 -7.66 -6.18
C GLY A 5 -2.14 -7.64 -7.52
N GLU A 6 -1.58 -7.01 -8.54
CA GLU A 6 -2.19 -6.87 -9.87
C GLU A 6 -2.53 -8.23 -10.53
N GLY A 7 -1.64 -9.21 -10.39
CA GLY A 7 -1.77 -10.52 -11.04
C GLY A 7 -1.81 -11.70 -10.07
N ASN A 8 -1.96 -11.47 -8.76
CA ASN A 8 -1.87 -12.55 -7.77
C ASN A 8 -2.72 -12.29 -6.51
N SER A 9 -3.37 -13.35 -6.02
CA SER A 9 -3.90 -13.43 -4.66
C SER A 9 -2.81 -13.89 -3.68
N ALA A 10 -2.82 -13.38 -2.45
CA ALA A 10 -1.90 -13.79 -1.38
C ALA A 10 -2.50 -13.49 0.00
N GLY A 11 -2.07 -14.18 1.06
CA GLY A 11 -2.46 -13.86 2.45
C GLY A 11 -3.98 -13.76 2.64
N PHE A 12 -4.72 -14.72 2.09
CA PHE A 12 -6.20 -14.76 2.09
C PHE A 12 -6.88 -13.59 1.36
N CYS A 13 -6.12 -12.76 0.63
CA CYS A 13 -6.62 -11.64 -0.15
C CYS A 13 -6.77 -12.02 -1.62
N VAL A 14 -7.99 -11.92 -2.16
CA VAL A 14 -8.28 -12.13 -3.59
C VAL A 14 -8.26 -10.80 -4.37
N PHE A 15 -8.92 -9.78 -3.83
CA PHE A 15 -8.92 -8.43 -4.39
C PHE A 15 -8.43 -7.40 -3.36
N ASN A 16 -7.75 -6.36 -3.81
CA ASN A 16 -7.31 -5.26 -2.96
C ASN A 16 -8.42 -4.20 -2.81
N ASN A 17 -9.38 -4.48 -1.93
CA ASN A 17 -10.56 -3.65 -1.72
C ASN A 17 -10.26 -2.17 -1.48
N VAL A 18 -9.24 -1.87 -0.66
CA VAL A 18 -8.87 -0.49 -0.31
C VAL A 18 -8.24 0.22 -1.51
N ALA A 19 -7.35 -0.45 -2.26
CA ALA A 19 -6.77 0.13 -3.47
C ALA A 19 -7.84 0.40 -4.54
N VAL A 20 -8.80 -0.53 -4.73
CA VAL A 20 -9.95 -0.32 -5.62
C VAL A 20 -10.78 0.87 -5.17
N GLY A 21 -11.06 1.00 -3.87
CA GLY A 21 -11.78 2.13 -3.30
C GLY A 21 -11.08 3.47 -3.54
N ALA A 22 -9.76 3.55 -3.33
CA ALA A 22 -8.97 4.74 -3.60
C ALA A 22 -9.01 5.12 -5.09
N MET A 23 -8.84 4.15 -5.99
CA MET A 23 -8.93 4.39 -7.43
C MET A 23 -10.33 4.83 -7.86
N HIS A 24 -11.38 4.26 -7.26
CA HIS A 24 -12.76 4.68 -7.49
C HIS A 24 -12.99 6.13 -7.02
N ALA A 25 -12.48 6.49 -5.84
CA ALA A 25 -12.56 7.84 -5.30
C ALA A 25 -11.92 8.88 -6.24
N MET A 26 -10.75 8.56 -6.80
CA MET A 26 -10.08 9.42 -7.78
C MET A 26 -10.88 9.53 -9.08
N LYS A 27 -11.30 8.40 -9.66
CA LYS A 27 -11.95 8.38 -10.98
C LYS A 27 -13.37 8.94 -10.96
N LYS A 28 -14.17 8.60 -9.94
CA LYS A 28 -15.59 8.97 -9.88
C LYS A 28 -15.83 10.33 -9.22
N TYR A 29 -15.04 10.67 -8.21
CA TYR A 29 -15.26 11.87 -7.39
C TYR A 29 -14.15 12.92 -7.52
N GLY A 30 -13.15 12.69 -8.39
CA GLY A 30 -12.11 13.67 -8.68
C GLY A 30 -11.13 13.92 -7.52
N MET A 31 -11.03 12.99 -6.57
CA MET A 31 -10.09 13.11 -5.44
C MET A 31 -8.65 13.19 -5.95
N LYS A 32 -7.93 14.23 -5.53
CA LYS A 32 -6.57 14.52 -6.02
C LYS A 32 -5.47 14.00 -5.09
N LYS A 33 -5.79 13.77 -3.82
CA LYS A 33 -4.88 13.26 -2.79
C LYS A 33 -5.65 12.32 -1.87
N ILE A 34 -5.07 11.15 -1.57
CA ILE A 34 -5.65 10.13 -0.69
C ILE A 34 -4.55 9.67 0.28
N LEU A 35 -4.89 9.50 1.54
CA LEU A 35 -4.09 8.77 2.52
C LEU A 35 -4.69 7.38 2.70
N ILE A 36 -3.86 6.35 2.55
CA ILE A 36 -4.17 4.99 3.01
C ILE A 36 -3.30 4.72 4.23
N ALA A 37 -3.93 4.60 5.39
CA ALA A 37 -3.29 4.17 6.62
C ALA A 37 -3.62 2.69 6.87
N ASP A 38 -2.59 1.84 6.88
CA ASP A 38 -2.69 0.40 7.09
C ASP A 38 -2.03 0.02 8.42
N TRP A 39 -2.86 -0.33 9.41
CA TRP A 39 -2.42 -0.71 10.75
C TRP A 39 -2.55 -2.21 11.03
N ASP A 40 -2.84 -3.03 10.01
CA ASP A 40 -2.79 -4.48 10.17
C ASP A 40 -1.38 -4.90 10.61
N LEU A 41 -1.28 -6.00 11.37
CA LEU A 41 0.03 -6.48 11.84
C LEU A 41 0.97 -6.80 10.66
N HIS A 42 0.43 -7.20 9.50
CA HIS A 42 1.20 -7.57 8.33
C HIS A 42 1.32 -6.40 7.35
N HIS A 43 2.46 -6.29 6.67
CA HIS A 43 2.64 -5.27 5.64
C HIS A 43 1.65 -5.45 4.47
N GLY A 44 0.91 -4.40 4.13
CA GLY A 44 0.03 -4.33 2.96
C GLY A 44 0.75 -4.22 1.61
N ASN A 45 1.59 -5.20 1.30
CA ASN A 45 2.46 -5.26 0.12
C ASN A 45 1.75 -5.05 -1.23
N GLY A 46 0.51 -5.53 -1.37
CA GLY A 46 -0.30 -5.33 -2.57
C GLY A 46 -0.73 -3.87 -2.73
N THR A 47 -1.10 -3.21 -1.63
CA THR A 47 -1.47 -1.78 -1.61
C THR A 47 -0.25 -0.91 -1.90
N GLN A 48 0.87 -1.17 -1.23
CA GLN A 48 2.13 -0.47 -1.49
C GLN A 48 2.49 -0.55 -2.97
N LYS A 49 2.52 -1.77 -3.53
CA LYS A 49 2.91 -1.98 -4.94
C LYS A 49 1.99 -1.26 -5.91
N THR A 50 0.69 -1.19 -5.63
CA THR A 50 -0.29 -0.53 -6.50
C THR A 50 -0.03 0.97 -6.65
N PHE A 51 0.44 1.63 -5.59
CA PHE A 51 0.64 3.08 -5.56
C PHE A 51 2.10 3.52 -5.48
N TYR A 52 3.05 2.59 -5.64
CA TYR A 52 4.47 2.84 -5.39
C TYR A 52 5.07 4.00 -6.21
N SER A 53 4.51 4.24 -7.41
CA SER A 53 4.88 5.33 -8.32
C SER A 53 3.78 6.42 -8.46
N ASP A 54 2.70 6.36 -7.67
CA ASP A 54 1.56 7.28 -7.75
C ASP A 54 1.53 8.31 -6.62
N ARG A 55 1.94 9.54 -6.95
CA ARG A 55 2.02 10.65 -6.00
C ARG A 55 0.66 11.20 -5.52
N ARG A 56 -0.45 10.65 -6.00
CA ARG A 56 -1.79 10.99 -5.51
C ARG A 56 -2.14 10.21 -4.24
N VAL A 57 -1.42 9.13 -3.93
CA VAL A 57 -1.67 8.32 -2.73
C VAL A 57 -0.44 8.34 -1.84
N LEU A 58 -0.62 8.76 -0.59
CA LEU A 58 0.34 8.47 0.47
C LEU A 58 -0.07 7.14 1.09
N TYR A 59 0.79 6.13 1.00
CA TYR A 59 0.63 4.87 1.71
C TYR A 59 1.46 4.89 3.00
N PHE A 60 0.81 4.66 4.12
CA PHE A 60 1.42 4.58 5.44
C PHE A 60 1.09 3.23 6.04
N SER A 61 2.10 2.49 6.51
CA SER A 61 1.88 1.22 7.17
C SER A 61 2.72 1.06 8.42
N THR A 62 2.10 0.62 9.50
CA THR A 62 2.78 0.00 10.65
C THR A 62 2.59 -1.50 10.56
N HIS A 63 3.65 -2.28 10.73
CA HIS A 63 3.57 -3.73 10.65
C HIS A 63 4.76 -4.39 11.35
N GLN A 64 4.62 -5.65 11.72
CA GLN A 64 5.73 -6.44 12.23
C GLN A 64 6.66 -6.86 11.09
N TYR A 65 7.97 -6.64 11.26
CA TYR A 65 8.98 -6.92 10.23
C TYR A 65 10.18 -7.66 10.85
N PRO A 66 10.74 -8.71 10.21
CA PRO A 66 10.55 -9.14 8.81
C PRO A 66 9.55 -10.30 8.63
N PHE A 67 8.50 -10.36 9.44
CA PHE A 67 7.49 -11.42 9.36
C PHE A 67 6.64 -11.33 8.08
N TYR A 68 5.74 -12.30 7.87
CA TYR A 68 4.90 -12.35 6.68
C TYR A 68 4.30 -10.97 6.35
N PRO A 69 4.39 -10.48 5.10
CA PRO A 69 4.86 -11.15 3.89
C PRO A 69 6.36 -11.01 3.58
N GLY A 70 7.17 -10.44 4.49
CA GLY A 70 8.61 -10.24 4.31
C GLY A 70 9.00 -9.01 3.48
N THR A 71 8.08 -8.05 3.33
CA THR A 71 8.28 -6.76 2.65
C THR A 71 7.91 -5.61 3.58
N GLY A 72 8.11 -4.36 3.19
CA GLY A 72 7.79 -3.19 4.01
C GLY A 72 8.98 -2.65 4.78
N GLY A 73 10.19 -2.83 4.26
CA GLY A 73 11.40 -2.29 4.87
C GLY A 73 11.43 -0.75 4.88
N LEU A 74 12.23 -0.18 5.80
CA LEU A 74 12.40 1.28 5.95
C LEU A 74 12.86 1.99 4.67
N GLN A 75 13.54 1.28 3.77
CA GLN A 75 14.09 1.85 2.53
C GLN A 75 13.11 1.77 1.35
N GLU A 76 11.96 1.11 1.51
CA GLU A 76 10.91 1.06 0.51
C GLU A 76 10.08 2.35 0.59
N THR A 77 10.53 3.42 -0.05
CA THR A 77 9.96 4.78 0.10
C THR A 77 9.17 5.29 -1.10
N GLY A 78 8.82 4.42 -2.06
CA GLY A 78 8.22 4.79 -3.34
C GLY A 78 9.27 5.11 -4.40
N GLU A 79 8.82 5.39 -5.63
CA GLU A 79 9.72 5.60 -6.78
C GLU A 79 9.27 6.73 -7.71
N GLY A 80 10.20 7.16 -8.58
CA GLY A 80 9.94 8.20 -9.57
C GLY A 80 9.44 9.49 -8.93
N GLN A 81 8.32 10.02 -9.43
CA GLN A 81 7.72 11.23 -8.84
C GLN A 81 7.10 10.98 -7.46
N ALA A 82 6.82 9.74 -7.09
CA ALA A 82 6.22 9.35 -5.81
C ALA A 82 7.26 8.98 -4.73
N LEU A 83 8.54 9.28 -4.94
CA LEU A 83 9.53 9.15 -3.89
C LEU A 83 9.10 9.93 -2.63
N GLY A 84 9.05 9.26 -1.48
CA GLY A 84 8.55 9.77 -0.22
C GLY A 84 7.05 9.59 0.03
N TYR A 85 6.31 8.95 -0.89
CA TYR A 85 4.86 8.70 -0.75
C TYR A 85 4.53 7.27 -0.28
N THR A 86 5.55 6.50 0.09
CA THR A 86 5.41 5.26 0.86
C THR A 86 6.14 5.45 2.18
N VAL A 87 5.45 5.25 3.30
CA VAL A 87 5.99 5.37 4.65
C VAL A 87 5.75 4.07 5.40
N ASN A 88 6.80 3.25 5.46
CA ASN A 88 6.79 2.03 6.25
C ASN A 88 7.35 2.29 7.65
N VAL A 89 6.65 1.80 8.66
CA VAL A 89 7.03 1.80 10.07
C VAL A 89 7.17 0.34 10.53
N PRO A 90 8.28 -0.33 10.20
CA PRO A 90 8.51 -1.72 10.58
C PRO A 90 8.82 -1.84 12.07
N LEU A 91 7.89 -2.46 12.80
CA LEU A 91 7.97 -2.76 14.23
C LEU A 91 8.66 -4.11 14.44
N ARG A 92 9.31 -4.29 15.60
CA ARG A 92 9.95 -5.54 16.03
C ARG A 92 8.97 -6.41 16.81
#